data_AF-A0A8J3MZE1-F1
#
_entry.id   AF-A0A8J3MZE1-F1
#
_cell.length_a   1.000
_cell.length_b   1.000
_cell.length_c   1.000
_cell.angle_alpha   90.00
_cell.angle_beta   90.00
_cell.angle_gamma   90.00
#
_symmetry.space_group_name_H-M   'P 1'
#
loop_
_entity.id
_entity.type
_entity.pdbx_description
1 polymer ?
#
loop_
_entity_poly.entity_id
_entity_poly.type
_entity_poly.pdbx_seq_one_letter_code
_entity_poly.pdbx_strand_id
1 'polypeptide(L)'
;MMWLEYYPHVVSYARGDIDQAFAQAYRLPIPKHSPFAIGYTFKGKPHHYLPDAVGTLSNGQLVIAEAGMEDDKRGDRNLAKAEAARRLAHLQQGVFWIGTERSLTNRRYYNLAFLHARRKMFPAFADIAEAIASIWPWEKMAEVQR
;
A
#
# COMPACT_ATOMS: atom_id res chain seq x y z
N MET A 1 -1.22 -1.44 1.83
CA MET A 1 -1.45 -0.44 2.91
C MET A 1 -1.23 -0.97 4.31
N MET A 2 -1.57 -2.23 4.64
CA MET A 2 -1.40 -2.78 6.00
C MET A 2 0.00 -2.52 6.62
N TRP A 3 1.08 -2.57 5.84
CA TRP A 3 2.41 -2.29 6.35
C TRP A 3 2.58 -0.85 6.90
N LEU A 4 1.98 0.16 6.24
CA LEU A 4 2.02 1.55 6.69
C LEU A 4 1.29 1.73 8.02
N GLU A 5 0.18 1.02 8.20
CA GLU A 5 -0.61 1.02 9.45
C GLU A 5 0.19 0.51 10.66
N TYR A 6 1.13 -0.41 10.45
CA TYR A 6 1.94 -1.01 11.52
C TYR A 6 3.33 -0.40 11.64
N TYR A 7 3.69 0.59 10.82
CA TYR A 7 5.01 1.23 10.91
C TYR A 7 4.98 2.35 11.97
N PRO A 8 5.73 2.24 13.08
CA PRO A 8 5.54 3.11 14.25
C PRO A 8 5.72 4.61 13.98
N HIS A 9 6.47 4.97 12.93
CA HIS A 9 6.75 6.36 12.61
C HIS A 9 5.81 6.93 11.54
N VAL A 10 4.91 6.16 10.93
CA VAL A 10 3.89 6.72 10.03
C VAL A 10 2.78 7.33 10.89
N VAL A 11 2.56 8.64 10.76
CA VAL A 11 1.51 9.37 11.50
C VAL A 11 0.23 9.45 10.70
N SER A 12 0.35 9.65 9.39
CA SER A 12 -0.79 9.72 8.50
C SER A 12 -0.39 9.22 7.12
N TYR A 13 -1.35 8.67 6.40
CA TYR A 13 -1.22 8.39 4.98
C TYR A 13 -2.60 8.36 4.34
N ALA A 14 -2.64 8.62 3.05
CA ALA A 14 -3.81 8.50 2.22
C ALA A 14 -3.41 7.93 0.86
N ARG A 15 -4.40 7.48 0.09
CA ARG A 15 -4.17 7.07 -1.29
C ARG A 15 -3.77 8.29 -2.14
N GLY A 16 -2.67 8.18 -2.87
CA GLY A 16 -2.19 9.26 -3.76
C GLY A 16 -2.96 9.36 -5.08
N ASP A 17 -3.76 8.35 -5.39
CA ASP A 17 -4.55 8.23 -6.62
C ASP A 17 -6.05 8.54 -6.46
N ILE A 18 -6.49 8.96 -5.27
CA ILE A 18 -7.87 9.42 -5.08
C ILE A 18 -8.05 10.78 -5.73
N ASP A 19 -8.88 10.84 -6.76
CA ASP A 19 -9.35 12.10 -7.32
C ASP A 19 -10.57 12.65 -6.55
N GLN A 20 -10.95 13.89 -6.86
CA GLN A 20 -12.04 14.59 -6.20
C GLN A 20 -13.40 13.90 -6.42
N ALA A 21 -13.63 13.33 -7.61
CA ALA A 21 -14.88 12.66 -7.94
C ALA A 21 -15.05 11.37 -7.12
N PHE A 22 -13.98 10.59 -7.00
CA PHE A 22 -13.94 9.38 -6.19
C PHE A 22 -14.15 9.70 -4.71
N ALA A 23 -13.46 10.71 -4.18
CA ALA A 23 -13.64 11.12 -2.79
C ALA A 23 -15.07 11.55 -2.48
N GLN A 24 -15.72 12.30 -3.38
CA GLN A 24 -17.12 12.71 -3.24
C GLN A 24 -18.08 11.51 -3.27
N ALA A 25 -17.89 10.58 -4.22
CA ALA A 25 -18.74 9.40 -4.35
C ALA A 25 -18.75 8.52 -3.08
N TYR A 26 -17.59 8.39 -2.42
CA TYR A 26 -17.41 7.52 -1.25
C TYR A 26 -17.34 8.28 0.09
N ARG A 27 -17.61 9.60 0.08
CA ARG A 27 -17.55 10.48 1.27
C ARG A 27 -16.23 10.37 2.03
N LEU A 28 -15.12 10.25 1.29
CA LEU A 28 -13.78 10.18 1.85
C LEU A 28 -13.21 11.58 2.05
N PRO A 29 -12.45 11.83 3.13
CA PRO A 29 -11.72 13.08 3.27
C PRO A 29 -10.69 13.21 2.14
N ILE A 30 -10.72 14.33 1.41
CA ILE A 30 -9.75 14.61 0.35
C ILE A 30 -8.42 15.01 1.00
N PRO A 31 -7.31 14.29 0.75
CA PRO A 31 -6.00 14.71 1.22
C PRO A 31 -5.62 16.05 0.59
N LYS A 32 -4.98 16.95 1.35
CA LYS A 32 -4.62 18.31 0.93
C LYS A 32 -3.83 18.39 -0.39
N HIS A 33 -3.18 17.30 -0.79
CA HIS A 33 -2.36 17.20 -2.00
C HIS A 33 -2.84 16.09 -2.95
N SER A 34 -4.15 15.76 -2.94
CA SER A 34 -4.73 14.73 -3.80
C SER A 34 -5.38 15.31 -5.06
N PRO A 35 -5.17 14.71 -6.25
CA PRO A 35 -4.24 13.61 -6.50
C PRO A 35 -2.79 14.06 -6.41
N PHE A 36 -1.92 13.21 -5.83
CA PHE A 36 -0.51 13.54 -5.67
C PHE A 36 0.26 13.19 -6.93
N ALA A 37 0.20 14.07 -7.93
CA ALA A 37 0.81 13.81 -9.24
C ALA A 37 2.32 14.05 -9.23
N ILE A 38 3.08 13.02 -9.60
CA ILE A 38 4.54 13.10 -9.73
C ILE A 38 4.88 13.08 -11.23
N GLY A 39 5.45 14.18 -11.71
CA GLY A 39 5.91 14.30 -13.09
C GLY A 39 7.20 13.52 -13.32
N TYR A 40 7.28 12.81 -14.44
CA TYR A 40 8.48 12.10 -14.86
C TYR A 40 8.58 12.01 -16.38
N THR A 41 9.80 11.82 -16.89
CA THR A 41 10.04 11.60 -18.32
C THR A 41 10.40 10.13 -18.54
N PHE A 42 9.77 9.49 -19.52
CA PHE A 42 10.10 8.13 -19.93
C PHE A 42 10.14 8.07 -21.45
N LYS A 43 11.24 7.55 -22.03
CA LYS A 43 11.47 7.51 -23.48
C LYS A 43 11.23 8.87 -24.16
N GLY A 44 11.71 9.95 -23.52
CA GLY A 44 11.59 11.33 -24.03
C GLY A 44 10.20 11.97 -23.92
N LYS A 45 9.20 11.27 -23.37
CA LYS A 45 7.84 11.79 -23.22
C LYS A 45 7.54 12.13 -21.77
N PRO A 46 6.91 13.29 -21.49
CA PRO A 46 6.45 13.64 -20.16
C PRO A 46 5.23 12.79 -19.78
N HIS A 47 5.20 12.38 -18.52
CA HIS A 47 4.14 11.58 -17.93
C HIS A 47 3.88 12.03 -16.49
N HIS A 48 2.68 11.76 -16.00
CA HIS A 48 2.34 11.82 -14.58
C HIS A 48 2.02 10.43 -14.09
N TYR A 49 2.44 10.09 -12.88
CA TYR A 49 1.91 8.94 -12.17
C TYR A 49 1.43 9.35 -10.79
N LEU A 50 0.50 8.56 -10.27
CA LEU A 50 -0.12 8.73 -8.96
C LEU A 50 0.37 7.57 -8.08
N PRO A 51 0.96 7.86 -6.91
CA PRO A 51 1.45 6.81 -6.03
C PRO A 51 0.31 6.13 -5.26
N ASP A 52 0.52 4.87 -4.88
CA ASP A 52 -0.48 4.11 -4.11
C ASP A 52 -0.79 4.76 -2.76
N ALA A 53 0.21 5.31 -2.09
CA ALA A 53 0.04 6.05 -0.84
C ALA A 53 1.02 7.21 -0.68
N VAL A 54 0.54 8.28 -0.03
CA VAL A 54 1.34 9.45 0.38
C VAL A 54 0.96 9.81 1.81
N GLY A 55 1.95 10.17 2.62
CA GLY A 55 1.73 10.44 4.03
C GLY A 55 2.83 11.23 4.69
N THR A 56 2.81 11.22 6.02
CA THR A 56 3.76 11.96 6.85
C THR A 56 4.28 11.09 7.98
N LEU A 57 5.59 11.16 8.21
CA LEU A 57 6.27 10.52 9.33
C LEU A 57 6.17 11.35 10.62
N SER A 58 6.54 10.77 11.76
CA SER A 58 6.49 11.41 13.09
C SER A 58 7.38 12.65 13.21
N ASN A 59 8.38 12.78 12.35
CA ASN A 59 9.25 13.95 12.25
C ASN A 59 8.77 14.97 11.21
N GLY A 60 7.56 14.82 10.67
CA GLY A 60 6.98 15.70 9.65
C GLY A 60 7.44 15.42 8.22
N GLN A 61 8.33 14.45 7.99
CA GLN A 61 8.86 14.15 6.67
C GLN A 61 7.84 13.42 5.78
N LEU A 62 7.91 13.67 4.47
CA LEU A 62 7.09 13.00 3.46
C LEU A 62 7.38 11.49 3.42
N VAL A 63 6.33 10.67 3.32
CA VAL A 63 6.44 9.28 2.86
C VAL A 63 5.66 9.12 1.56
N ILE A 64 6.31 8.55 0.55
CA ILE A 64 5.67 8.04 -0.67
C ILE A 64 5.82 6.53 -0.64
N ALA A 65 4.73 5.79 -0.85
CA ALA A 65 4.77 4.34 -0.83
C ALA A 65 4.04 3.71 -2.02
N GLU A 66 4.64 2.64 -2.53
CA GLU A 66 4.15 1.81 -3.62
C GLU A 66 3.98 0.37 -3.15
N ALA A 67 2.98 -0.32 -3.67
CA ALA A 67 2.79 -1.75 -3.50
C ALA A 67 2.65 -2.45 -4.86
N GLY A 68 3.08 -3.70 -4.94
CA GLY A 68 2.87 -4.53 -6.13
C GLY A 68 3.81 -5.71 -6.22
N MET A 69 3.64 -6.56 -7.23
CA MET A 69 4.50 -7.72 -7.40
C MET A 69 5.92 -7.29 -7.80
N GLU A 70 6.94 -7.96 -7.29
CA GLU A 70 8.33 -7.60 -7.57
C GLU A 70 8.61 -7.60 -9.08
N ASP A 71 8.14 -8.62 -9.78
CA ASP A 71 8.32 -8.76 -11.23
C ASP A 71 7.63 -7.62 -12.00
N ASP A 72 6.44 -7.19 -11.58
CA ASP A 72 5.76 -6.03 -12.18
C ASP A 72 6.58 -4.76 -11.98
N LYS A 73 7.14 -4.55 -10.77
CA LYS A 73 7.91 -3.35 -10.44
C LYS A 73 9.26 -3.28 -11.15
N ARG A 74 9.79 -4.41 -11.67
CA ARG A 74 11.07 -4.47 -12.42
C ARG A 74 11.00 -3.92 -13.84
N GLY A 75 9.82 -3.71 -14.42
CA GLY A 75 9.70 -3.16 -15.78
C GLY A 75 10.23 -1.72 -15.90
N ASP A 76 10.88 -1.38 -17.02
CA ASP A 76 11.53 -0.08 -17.26
C ASP A 76 10.66 1.14 -16.89
N ARG A 77 9.37 1.10 -17.24
CA ARG A 77 8.43 2.19 -16.96
C ARG A 77 8.18 2.33 -15.45
N ASN A 78 8.10 1.21 -14.73
CA ASN A 78 7.88 1.21 -13.28
C ASN A 78 9.15 1.64 -12.54
N LEU A 79 10.33 1.26 -13.05
CA LEU A 79 11.61 1.81 -12.56
C LEU A 79 11.67 3.34 -12.74
N ALA A 80 11.24 3.87 -13.88
CA ALA A 80 11.19 5.31 -14.11
C ALA A 80 10.24 6.05 -13.16
N LYS A 81 9.07 5.47 -12.86
CA LYS A 81 8.14 6.00 -11.83
C LYS A 81 8.78 5.99 -10.45
N ALA A 82 9.36 4.85 -10.06
CA ALA A 82 10.00 4.65 -8.76
C ALA A 82 11.16 5.64 -8.54
N GLU A 83 11.99 5.85 -9.57
CA GLU A 83 13.10 6.82 -9.51
C GLU A 83 12.58 8.25 -9.36
N ALA A 84 11.50 8.62 -10.05
CA ALA A 84 10.88 9.93 -9.88
C ALA A 84 10.31 10.13 -8.46
N ALA A 85 9.66 9.11 -7.88
CA ALA A 85 9.20 9.14 -6.49
C ALA A 85 10.36 9.33 -5.53
N ARG A 86 11.40 8.51 -5.69
CA ARG A 86 12.59 8.54 -4.86
C ARG A 86 13.26 9.90 -4.88
N ARG A 87 13.39 10.52 -6.07
CA ARG A 87 13.95 11.87 -6.21
C ARG A 87 13.09 12.93 -5.52
N LEU A 88 11.78 12.90 -5.72
CA LEU A 88 10.87 13.84 -5.08
C LEU A 88 10.92 13.72 -3.56
N ALA A 89 10.85 12.49 -3.04
CA ALA A 89 10.98 12.22 -1.61
C ALA A 89 12.30 12.76 -1.08
N HIS A 90 13.43 12.48 -1.75
CA HIS A 90 14.74 12.99 -1.35
C HIS A 90 14.81 14.52 -1.30
N LEU A 91 14.29 15.21 -2.33
CA LEU A 91 14.24 16.68 -2.37
C LEU A 91 13.41 17.28 -1.23
N GLN A 92 12.39 16.56 -0.76
CA GLN A 92 11.56 16.95 0.38
C GLN A 92 12.06 16.37 1.71
N GLN A 93 13.29 15.83 1.75
CA GLN A 93 13.88 15.19 2.93
C GLN A 93 13.00 14.04 3.47
N GLY A 94 12.22 13.41 2.61
CA GLY A 94 11.34 12.29 2.91
C GLY A 94 11.90 10.94 2.50
N VAL A 95 11.02 9.94 2.56
CA VAL A 95 11.34 8.55 2.22
C VAL A 95 10.42 8.02 1.12
N PHE A 96 10.98 7.14 0.30
CA PHE A 96 10.22 6.38 -0.69
C PHE A 96 10.34 4.89 -0.38
N TRP A 97 9.20 4.20 -0.28
CA TRP A 97 9.13 2.78 0.03
C TRP A 97 8.40 2.01 -1.07
N ILE A 98 8.91 0.82 -1.40
CA ILE A 98 8.23 -0.15 -2.26
C ILE A 98 8.02 -1.42 -1.44
N GLY A 99 6.76 -1.75 -1.17
CA GLY A 99 6.36 -3.01 -0.58
C GLY A 99 6.00 -4.03 -1.65
N THR A 100 6.79 -5.09 -1.76
CA THR A 100 6.48 -6.23 -2.65
C THR A 100 5.99 -7.43 -1.85
N GLU A 101 5.42 -8.42 -2.54
CA GLU A 101 5.09 -9.73 -1.97
C GLU A 101 6.28 -10.39 -1.28
N ARG A 102 7.50 -10.14 -1.78
CA ARG A 102 8.74 -10.64 -1.16
C ARG A 102 9.12 -9.94 0.15
N SER A 103 8.65 -8.71 0.35
CA SER A 103 8.90 -7.93 1.58
C SER A 103 7.92 -8.26 2.71
N LEU A 104 6.89 -9.08 2.44
CA LEU A 104 5.93 -9.53 3.45
C LEU A 104 6.49 -10.74 4.22
N THR A 105 6.54 -10.65 5.54
CA THR A 105 6.76 -11.82 6.39
C THR A 105 5.67 -12.86 6.14
N ASN A 106 6.00 -14.17 6.20
CA ASN A 106 5.02 -15.26 6.06
C ASN A 106 3.77 -15.05 6.91
N ARG A 107 3.93 -14.65 8.18
CA ARG A 107 2.81 -14.35 9.09
C ARG A 107 1.84 -13.30 8.52
N ARG A 108 2.36 -12.17 8.02
CA ARG A 108 1.54 -11.10 7.43
C ARG A 108 0.89 -11.52 6.12
N TYR A 109 1.63 -12.26 5.28
CA TYR A 109 1.12 -12.80 4.02
C TYR A 109 -0.10 -13.68 4.26
N TYR A 110 0.04 -14.70 5.10
CA TYR A 110 -1.07 -15.60 5.37
C TYR A 110 -2.21 -14.85 6.08
N ASN A 111 -1.93 -13.85 6.93
CA ASN A 111 -2.98 -13.13 7.69
C ASN A 111 -3.87 -12.37 6.72
N LEU A 112 -3.23 -11.73 5.73
CA LEU A 112 -3.91 -11.09 4.61
C LEU A 112 -4.74 -12.11 3.83
N ALA A 113 -4.17 -13.27 3.48
CA ALA A 113 -4.90 -14.31 2.75
C ALA A 113 -6.16 -14.76 3.52
N PHE A 114 -6.04 -15.05 4.82
CA PHE A 114 -7.16 -15.43 5.68
C PHE A 114 -8.25 -14.33 5.74
N LEU A 115 -7.87 -13.08 6.02
CA LEU A 115 -8.81 -11.95 6.10
C LEU A 115 -9.51 -11.66 4.77
N HIS A 116 -8.78 -11.73 3.65
CA HIS A 116 -9.36 -11.47 2.34
C HIS A 116 -10.28 -12.58 1.88
N ALA A 117 -9.96 -13.82 2.21
CA ALA A 117 -10.82 -14.94 1.88
C ALA A 117 -12.18 -14.79 2.61
N ARG A 118 -12.20 -14.30 3.87
CA ARG A 118 -13.45 -14.03 4.62
C ARG A 118 -14.33 -12.91 4.07
N ARG A 119 -13.80 -12.03 3.22
CA ARG A 119 -14.53 -10.87 2.68
C ARG A 119 -15.35 -11.19 1.43
N LYS A 120 -15.13 -12.34 0.79
CA LYS A 120 -15.92 -12.77 -0.37
C LYS A 120 -16.72 -14.01 0.03
N MET A 121 -18.05 -13.94 -0.02
CA MET A 121 -18.89 -15.14 0.13
C MET A 121 -18.70 -16.02 -1.10
N PHE A 122 -17.74 -16.94 -1.05
CA PHE A 122 -17.65 -18.06 -1.96
C PHE A 122 -18.29 -19.29 -1.30
N PRO A 123 -19.02 -20.13 -2.05
CA PRO A 123 -19.60 -21.36 -1.49
C PRO A 123 -18.56 -22.26 -0.81
N ALA A 124 -17.34 -22.35 -1.37
CA ALA A 124 -16.23 -23.13 -0.83
C ALA A 124 -15.41 -22.39 0.26
N PHE A 125 -15.89 -21.25 0.76
CA PHE A 125 -15.09 -20.41 1.65
C PHE A 125 -14.91 -21.04 3.04
N ALA A 126 -15.90 -21.78 3.54
CA ALA A 126 -15.77 -22.55 4.78
C ALA A 126 -14.62 -23.57 4.66
N ASP A 127 -14.55 -24.28 3.54
CA ASP A 127 -13.52 -25.29 3.27
C ASP A 127 -12.12 -24.66 3.17
N ILE A 128 -12.00 -23.49 2.52
CA ILE A 128 -10.73 -22.75 2.43
C ILE A 128 -10.30 -22.23 3.81
N ALA A 129 -11.23 -21.70 4.60
CA ALA A 129 -10.93 -21.18 5.94
C ALA A 129 -10.46 -22.30 6.88
N GLU A 130 -11.11 -23.47 6.82
CA GLU A 130 -10.73 -24.67 7.58
C GLU A 130 -9.36 -25.19 7.16
N ALA A 131 -9.10 -25.29 5.85
CA ALA A 131 -7.79 -25.67 5.32
C ALA A 131 -6.68 -24.71 5.79
N ILE A 132 -6.92 -23.40 5.73
CA ILE A 132 -5.94 -22.41 6.22
C ILE A 132 -5.75 -22.51 7.74
N ALA A 133 -6.81 -22.68 8.52
CA ALA A 133 -6.73 -22.82 9.98
C ALA A 133 -5.84 -24.00 10.38
N SER A 134 -5.99 -25.15 9.71
CA SER A 134 -5.19 -26.37 9.99
C SER A 134 -3.68 -26.21 9.76
N ILE A 135 -3.27 -25.24 8.94
CA ILE A 135 -1.85 -24.96 8.63
C ILE A 135 -1.38 -23.62 9.21
N TRP A 136 -2.19 -22.97 10.06
CA TRP A 136 -1.93 -21.65 10.60
C TRP A 136 -1.19 -21.70 11.95
N PRO A 137 0.15 -21.54 12.00
CA PRO A 137 0.93 -21.75 13.22
C PRO A 137 0.78 -20.66 14.30
N TRP A 138 -0.07 -19.65 14.12
CA TRP A 138 -0.14 -18.47 15.00
C TRP A 138 -1.47 -18.38 15.78
N GLU A 139 -2.08 -19.52 16.09
CA GLU A 139 -3.46 -19.74 16.57
C GLU A 139 -3.90 -19.10 17.89
N LYS A 140 -3.08 -18.29 18.57
CA LYS A 140 -3.58 -17.54 19.75
C LYS A 140 -4.29 -16.26 19.30
N MET A 141 -5.48 -16.43 18.72
CA MET A 141 -6.47 -15.36 18.64
C MET A 141 -6.90 -15.05 20.08
N ALA A 142 -6.38 -13.97 20.66
CA ALA A 142 -6.90 -13.49 21.93
C ALA A 142 -8.32 -12.99 21.69
N GLU A 143 -9.29 -13.54 22.42
CA GLU A 143 -10.63 -13.01 22.47
C GLU A 143 -10.57 -11.57 23.00
N VAL A 144 -11.01 -10.61 22.20
CA VAL A 144 -11.26 -9.26 22.68
C VAL A 144 -12.61 -9.31 23.39
N GLN A 145 -12.59 -9.41 24.71
CA GLN A 145 -13.80 -9.21 25.51
C GLN A 145 -14.26 -7.75 25.31
N ARG A 146 -15.47 -7.59 24.79
CA ARG A 146 -16.15 -6.29 24.67
C ARG A 146 -16.76 -5.89 26.00
#